data_AF-A0A849Z135-F1
#
_entry.id   AF-A0A849Z135-F1
#
_cell.length_a   1.000
_cell.length_b   1.000
_cell.length_c   1.000
_cell.angle_alpha   90.00
_cell.angle_beta   90.00
_cell.angle_gamma   90.00
#
_symmetry.space_group_name_H-M   'P 1'
#
loop_
_entity.id
_entity.type
_entity.pdbx_description
1 polymer ?
#
loop_
_entity_poly.entity_id
_entity_poly.type
_entity_poly.pdbx_seq_one_letter_code
_entity_poly.pdbx_strand_id
1 'polypeptide(L)'
;EKVDRVELLASSIGKMAGQPSSVLEVAREGARLAKCDLVALMVGEFPELQGEMGAAYAIEQKIAPAVAEVIRDHYRPKGADDATATSPAAALVAIADRLDSLVGCFSIGLSPTGSADPFGLRRATLGILRTITGRFGPSGARRLPREEGRPRRERSRGEGDGLRGRATSRSLGREVPGRRRARLPGRRSREAARCPHARRCARRHR
;
A
#
# COMPACT_ATOMS: atom_id res chain seq x y z
N GLU A 1 -7.19 -13.58 2.84
CA GLU A 1 -6.48 -13.15 1.61
C GLU A 1 -6.14 -11.67 1.66
N LYS A 2 -5.33 -11.14 0.71
CA LYS A 2 -4.95 -9.70 0.67
C LYS A 2 -6.16 -8.76 0.60
N VAL A 3 -7.14 -9.11 -0.21
CA VAL A 3 -8.38 -8.32 -0.40
C VAL A 3 -9.10 -8.08 0.93
N ASP A 4 -9.24 -9.12 1.77
CA ASP A 4 -9.89 -8.99 3.07
C ASP A 4 -9.17 -8.00 3.98
N ARG A 5 -7.83 -8.01 3.98
CA ARG A 5 -7.03 -7.07 4.77
C ARG A 5 -7.21 -5.64 4.25
N VAL A 6 -7.22 -5.45 2.94
CA VAL A 6 -7.42 -4.13 2.31
C VAL A 6 -8.81 -3.59 2.63
N GLU A 7 -9.85 -4.40 2.57
CA GLU A 7 -11.23 -4.02 2.96
C GLU A 7 -11.29 -3.54 4.42
N LEU A 8 -10.70 -4.31 5.34
CA LEU A 8 -10.67 -3.98 6.77
C LEU A 8 -9.87 -2.70 7.04
N LEU A 9 -8.72 -2.55 6.39
CA LEU A 9 -7.88 -1.36 6.50
C LEU A 9 -8.58 -0.12 5.95
N ALA A 10 -9.17 -0.20 4.75
CA ALA A 10 -9.89 0.91 4.14
C ALA A 10 -11.06 1.38 5.02
N SER A 11 -11.81 0.43 5.57
CA SER A 11 -12.90 0.71 6.52
C SER A 11 -12.39 1.41 7.79
N SER A 12 -11.27 0.94 8.35
CA SER A 12 -10.71 1.48 9.59
C SER A 12 -10.14 2.89 9.37
N ILE A 13 -9.41 3.09 8.27
CA ILE A 13 -8.89 4.41 7.86
C ILE A 13 -10.04 5.39 7.63
N GLY A 14 -11.08 4.96 6.93
CA GLY A 14 -12.24 5.82 6.67
C GLY A 14 -12.97 6.25 7.95
N LYS A 15 -13.14 5.34 8.92
CA LYS A 15 -13.70 5.67 10.24
C LYS A 15 -12.84 6.69 10.99
N MET A 16 -11.52 6.50 11.03
CA MET A 16 -10.60 7.45 11.67
C MET A 16 -10.60 8.82 10.97
N ALA A 17 -10.77 8.83 9.65
CA ALA A 17 -10.88 10.05 8.84
C ALA A 17 -12.28 10.70 8.90
N GLY A 18 -13.21 10.17 9.69
CA GLY A 18 -14.57 10.70 9.84
C GLY A 18 -15.42 10.63 8.58
N GLN A 19 -15.16 9.66 7.69
CA GLN A 19 -15.94 9.48 6.47
C GLN A 19 -17.34 8.91 6.76
N PRO A 20 -18.37 9.33 6.03
CA PRO A 20 -19.73 8.85 6.25
C PRO A 20 -19.86 7.37 5.89
N SER A 21 -20.82 6.68 6.53
CA SER A 21 -21.05 5.25 6.31
C SER A 21 -21.27 4.90 4.84
N SER A 22 -21.92 5.76 4.06
CA SER A 22 -22.11 5.56 2.62
C SER A 22 -20.80 5.43 1.84
N VAL A 23 -19.79 6.23 2.20
CA VAL A 23 -18.44 6.13 1.59
C VAL A 23 -17.74 4.85 2.03
N LEU A 24 -17.91 4.43 3.28
CA LEU A 24 -17.30 3.20 3.79
C LEU A 24 -17.86 1.96 3.10
N GLU A 25 -19.17 1.91 2.85
CA GLU A 25 -19.80 0.79 2.14
C GLU A 25 -19.30 0.71 0.68
N VAL A 26 -19.21 1.83 -0.02
CA VAL A 26 -18.63 1.87 -1.38
C VAL A 26 -17.17 1.44 -1.37
N ALA A 27 -16.38 1.88 -0.39
CA ALA A 27 -14.98 1.48 -0.25
C ALA A 27 -14.83 -0.02 0.02
N ARG A 28 -15.70 -0.61 0.84
CA ARG A 28 -15.72 -2.05 1.13
C ARG A 28 -16.04 -2.87 -0.10
N GLU A 29 -17.13 -2.54 -0.78
CA GLU A 29 -17.55 -3.26 -1.98
C GLU A 29 -16.51 -3.10 -3.10
N GLY A 30 -15.98 -1.89 -3.29
CA GLY A 30 -14.90 -1.62 -4.22
C GLY A 30 -13.63 -2.40 -3.90
N ALA A 31 -13.21 -2.47 -2.64
CA ALA A 31 -12.04 -3.25 -2.22
C ALA A 31 -12.18 -4.73 -2.54
N ARG A 32 -13.37 -5.33 -2.34
CA ARG A 32 -13.65 -6.74 -2.66
C ARG A 32 -13.46 -7.07 -4.13
N LEU A 33 -13.80 -6.12 -5.01
CA LEU A 33 -13.78 -6.30 -6.46
C LEU A 33 -12.51 -5.74 -7.13
N ALA A 34 -11.74 -4.93 -6.40
CA ALA A 34 -10.60 -4.15 -6.91
C ALA A 34 -9.53 -4.98 -7.66
N LYS A 35 -9.38 -6.27 -7.33
CA LYS A 35 -8.35 -7.16 -7.89
C LYS A 35 -8.89 -8.25 -8.80
N CYS A 36 -10.18 -8.19 -9.18
CA CYS A 36 -10.81 -9.22 -10.02
C CYS A 36 -10.30 -9.22 -11.46
N ASP A 37 -9.73 -8.11 -11.93
CA ASP A 37 -9.15 -7.96 -13.26
C ASP A 37 -7.80 -8.68 -13.43
N LEU A 38 -7.08 -8.94 -12.34
CA LEU A 38 -5.76 -9.59 -12.35
C LEU A 38 -5.75 -11.03 -12.91
N VAL A 39 -6.91 -11.68 -13.00
CA VAL A 39 -7.02 -13.03 -13.59
C VAL A 39 -7.32 -13.00 -15.09
N ALA A 40 -7.59 -11.82 -15.66
CA ALA A 40 -7.84 -11.67 -17.09
C ALA A 40 -6.53 -11.74 -17.88
N LEU A 41 -6.53 -12.54 -18.96
CA LEU A 41 -5.36 -12.68 -19.85
C LEU A 41 -4.88 -11.33 -20.39
N MET A 42 -5.81 -10.45 -20.75
CA MET A 42 -5.51 -9.11 -21.26
C MET A 42 -4.74 -8.25 -20.25
N VAL A 43 -5.03 -8.34 -18.95
CA VAL A 43 -4.27 -7.59 -17.92
C VAL A 43 -2.88 -8.20 -17.73
N GLY A 44 -2.73 -9.51 -17.97
CA GLY A 44 -1.42 -10.17 -18.00
C GLY A 44 -0.54 -9.70 -19.15
N GLU A 45 -1.12 -9.44 -20.32
CA GLU A 45 -0.41 -8.92 -21.51
C GLU A 45 -0.20 -7.40 -21.46
N PHE A 46 -1.14 -6.66 -20.88
CA PHE A 46 -1.12 -5.20 -20.80
C PHE A 46 -1.38 -4.71 -19.35
N PRO A 47 -0.35 -4.68 -18.49
CA PRO A 47 -0.49 -4.25 -17.10
C PRO A 47 -0.99 -2.82 -16.92
N GLU A 48 -0.84 -1.97 -17.93
CA GLU A 48 -1.31 -0.58 -17.92
C GLU A 48 -2.84 -0.49 -17.82
N LEU A 49 -3.54 -1.50 -18.35
CA LEU A 49 -5.00 -1.62 -18.36
C LEU A 49 -5.59 -2.07 -17.02
N GLN A 50 -4.74 -2.39 -16.05
CA GLN A 50 -5.16 -2.73 -14.70
C GLN A 50 -5.99 -1.59 -14.07
N GLY A 51 -7.10 -1.97 -13.45
CA GLY A 51 -8.11 -1.05 -12.92
C GLY A 51 -9.11 -0.58 -13.97
N GLU A 52 -8.65 -0.12 -15.14
CA GLU A 52 -9.54 0.34 -16.22
C GLU A 52 -10.41 -0.81 -16.74
N MET A 53 -9.80 -1.97 -17.00
CA MET A 53 -10.54 -3.15 -17.42
C MET A 53 -11.45 -3.71 -16.32
N GLY A 54 -11.00 -3.66 -15.07
CA GLY A 54 -11.82 -4.05 -13.92
C GLY A 54 -13.09 -3.19 -13.82
N ALA A 55 -12.96 -1.89 -14.00
CA ALA A 55 -14.09 -0.97 -14.00
C ALA A 55 -15.03 -1.20 -15.20
N ALA A 56 -14.49 -1.43 -16.40
CA ALA A 56 -15.29 -1.77 -17.58
C ALA A 56 -16.13 -3.05 -17.33
N TYR A 57 -15.53 -4.08 -16.75
CA TYR A 57 -16.26 -5.31 -16.39
C TYR A 57 -17.30 -5.09 -15.29
N ALA A 58 -17.03 -4.23 -14.30
CA ALA A 58 -17.98 -3.91 -13.25
C ALA A 58 -19.21 -3.16 -13.81
N ILE A 59 -19.01 -2.23 -14.74
CA ILE A 59 -20.08 -1.49 -15.42
C ILE A 59 -20.95 -2.45 -16.23
N GLU A 60 -20.34 -3.35 -17.01
CA GLU A 60 -21.07 -4.36 -17.79
C GLU A 60 -21.89 -5.30 -16.89
N GLN A 61 -21.39 -5.59 -15.68
CA GLN A 61 -22.10 -6.38 -14.67
C GLN A 61 -23.15 -5.59 -13.89
N LYS A 62 -23.41 -4.33 -14.26
CA LYS A 62 -24.37 -3.43 -13.60
C LYS A 62 -24.06 -3.18 -12.13
N ILE A 63 -22.77 -3.22 -11.76
CA ILE A 63 -22.30 -2.78 -10.45
C ILE A 63 -22.44 -1.26 -10.36
N ALA A 64 -22.67 -0.74 -9.15
CA ALA A 64 -22.84 0.68 -8.91
C ALA A 64 -21.66 1.50 -9.48
N PRO A 65 -21.90 2.64 -10.18
CA PRO A 65 -20.83 3.45 -10.77
C PRO A 65 -19.76 3.90 -9.77
N ALA A 66 -20.16 4.21 -8.54
CA ALA A 66 -19.24 4.60 -7.47
C ALA A 66 -18.26 3.47 -7.08
N VAL A 67 -18.70 2.21 -7.16
CA VAL A 67 -17.86 1.02 -6.90
C VAL A 67 -16.93 0.76 -8.08
N ALA A 68 -17.43 0.90 -9.32
CA ALA A 68 -16.60 0.81 -10.52
C ALA A 68 -15.48 1.88 -10.53
N GLU A 69 -15.77 3.09 -10.06
CA GLU A 69 -14.76 4.14 -9.88
C GLU A 69 -13.67 3.74 -8.89
N VAL A 70 -14.02 3.07 -7.78
CA VAL A 70 -13.02 2.54 -6.83
C VAL A 70 -12.14 1.50 -7.51
N ILE A 71 -12.72 0.58 -8.28
CA ILE A 71 -11.96 -0.45 -9.01
C ILE A 71 -10.98 0.20 -9.99
N ARG A 72 -11.38 1.26 -10.68
CA ARG A 72 -10.49 2.02 -11.59
C ARG A 72 -9.37 2.74 -10.84
N ASP A 73 -9.75 3.55 -9.85
CA ASP A 73 -8.87 4.58 -9.30
C ASP A 73 -8.03 4.12 -8.11
N HIS A 74 -8.27 2.94 -7.53
CA HIS A 74 -7.47 2.49 -6.38
C HIS A 74 -5.96 2.30 -6.71
N TYR A 75 -5.60 2.12 -7.99
CA TYR A 75 -4.20 2.11 -8.42
C TYR A 75 -3.57 3.49 -8.53
N ARG A 76 -4.34 4.59 -8.41
CA ARG A 76 -3.80 5.94 -8.52
C ARG A 76 -3.23 6.45 -7.19
N PRO A 77 -2.14 7.24 -7.22
CA PRO A 77 -1.34 7.60 -8.41
C PRO A 77 -0.41 6.45 -8.85
N LYS A 78 -0.29 6.22 -10.16
CA LYS A 78 0.65 5.26 -10.77
C LYS A 78 2.06 5.86 -10.89
N GLY A 79 2.15 7.17 -11.15
CA GLY A 79 3.40 7.92 -11.33
C GLY A 79 3.59 9.07 -10.34
N ALA A 80 4.74 9.74 -10.42
CA ALA A 80 5.06 10.90 -9.58
C ALA A 80 4.14 12.10 -9.86
N ASP A 81 3.82 12.33 -11.14
CA ASP A 81 2.98 13.44 -11.61
C ASP A 81 1.52 13.04 -11.85
N ASP A 82 1.20 11.76 -11.65
CA ASP A 82 -0.15 11.25 -11.87
C ASP A 82 -1.14 11.79 -10.82
N ALA A 83 -2.40 11.94 -11.21
CA ALA A 83 -3.46 12.40 -10.34
C ALA A 83 -3.73 11.38 -9.21
N THR A 84 -4.20 11.87 -8.07
CA THR A 84 -4.66 11.01 -6.97
C THR A 84 -6.08 10.52 -7.24
N ALA A 85 -6.50 9.48 -6.51
CA ALA A 85 -7.83 8.89 -6.66
C ALA A 85 -8.95 9.94 -6.46
N THR A 86 -9.93 9.94 -7.36
CA THR A 86 -10.92 11.04 -7.47
C THR A 86 -12.02 10.98 -6.42
N SER A 87 -12.44 9.78 -6.04
CA SER A 87 -13.45 9.54 -5.02
C SER A 87 -12.83 9.32 -3.62
N PRO A 88 -13.47 9.80 -2.54
CA PRO A 88 -13.04 9.47 -1.17
C PRO A 88 -12.95 7.95 -0.92
N ALA A 89 -13.90 7.17 -1.45
CA ALA A 89 -13.87 5.72 -1.33
C ALA A 89 -12.65 5.12 -2.05
N ALA A 90 -12.36 5.60 -3.26
CA ALA A 90 -11.21 5.15 -4.04
C ALA A 90 -9.89 5.50 -3.34
N ALA A 91 -9.80 6.70 -2.75
CA ALA A 91 -8.65 7.15 -1.96
C ALA A 91 -8.40 6.25 -0.74
N LEU A 92 -9.44 5.84 -0.01
CA LEU A 92 -9.31 4.93 1.12
C LEU A 92 -8.74 3.57 0.71
N VAL A 93 -9.26 2.98 -0.37
CA VAL A 93 -8.78 1.69 -0.88
C VAL A 93 -7.35 1.82 -1.44
N ALA A 94 -7.05 2.92 -2.14
CA ALA A 94 -5.72 3.21 -2.67
C ALA A 94 -4.66 3.30 -1.57
N ILE A 95 -4.99 3.93 -0.43
CA ILE A 95 -4.11 4.02 0.74
C ILE A 95 -3.97 2.64 1.39
N ALA A 96 -5.08 1.95 1.62
CA ALA A 96 -5.09 0.64 2.28
C ALA A 96 -4.25 -0.41 1.51
N ASP A 97 -4.39 -0.48 0.19
CA ASP A 97 -3.67 -1.45 -0.64
C ASP A 97 -2.15 -1.20 -0.65
N ARG A 98 -1.74 0.08 -0.69
CA ARG A 98 -0.33 0.47 -0.61
C ARG A 98 0.25 0.21 0.78
N LEU A 99 -0.49 0.51 1.84
CA LEU A 99 -0.06 0.23 3.22
C LEU A 99 0.13 -1.28 3.47
N ASP A 100 -0.83 -2.11 3.03
CA ASP A 100 -0.71 -3.57 3.13
C ASP A 100 0.55 -4.08 2.43
N SER A 101 0.83 -3.58 1.22
CA SER A 101 2.00 -3.97 0.45
C SER A 101 3.30 -3.50 1.10
N LEU A 102 3.34 -2.26 1.61
CA LEU A 102 4.49 -1.73 2.34
C LEU A 102 4.82 -2.57 3.57
N VAL A 103 3.82 -2.81 4.42
CA VAL A 103 3.99 -3.64 5.64
C VAL A 103 4.42 -5.05 5.26
N GLY A 104 3.83 -5.64 4.23
CA GLY A 104 4.22 -6.96 3.73
C GLY A 104 5.69 -7.02 3.32
N CYS A 105 6.17 -6.07 2.50
CA CYS A 105 7.55 -6.02 2.05
C CYS A 105 8.54 -5.80 3.21
N PHE A 106 8.25 -4.87 4.12
CA PHE A 106 9.11 -4.64 5.28
C PHE A 106 9.16 -5.85 6.22
N SER A 107 8.05 -6.58 6.38
CA SER A 107 7.97 -7.76 7.24
C SER A 107 8.89 -8.90 6.79
N ILE A 108 9.21 -8.96 5.50
CA ILE A 108 10.15 -9.94 4.93
C ILE A 108 11.56 -9.38 4.69
N GLY A 109 11.85 -8.17 5.21
CA GLY A 109 13.16 -7.54 5.11
C GLY A 109 13.47 -6.89 3.76
N LEU A 110 12.47 -6.67 2.91
CA LEU A 110 12.61 -5.91 1.67
C LEU A 110 12.49 -4.42 1.97
N SER A 111 13.63 -3.78 2.18
CA SER A 111 13.72 -2.33 2.40
C SER A 111 14.29 -1.63 1.17
N PRO A 112 13.81 -0.42 0.83
CA PRO A 112 14.42 0.36 -0.24
C PRO A 112 15.83 0.80 0.18
N THR A 113 16.75 0.92 -0.77
CA THR A 113 18.10 1.45 -0.52
C THR A 113 18.19 2.89 -1.03
N GLY A 114 19.23 3.64 -0.63
CA GLY A 114 19.42 5.02 -1.06
C GLY A 114 19.42 5.19 -2.59
N SER A 115 20.04 4.24 -3.31
CA SER A 115 20.22 4.26 -4.76
C SER A 115 19.13 3.53 -5.56
N ALA A 116 18.33 2.64 -4.96
CA ALA A 116 17.37 1.83 -5.71
C ALA A 116 16.05 1.60 -4.96
N ASP A 117 14.94 1.61 -5.70
CA ASP A 117 13.61 1.24 -5.23
C ASP A 117 13.05 0.08 -6.07
N PRO A 118 13.56 -1.15 -5.88
CA PRO A 118 13.22 -2.30 -6.73
C PRO A 118 11.74 -2.70 -6.60
N PHE A 119 11.14 -2.51 -5.43
CA PHE A 119 9.74 -2.88 -5.15
C PHE A 119 8.79 -1.67 -5.16
N GLY A 120 9.26 -0.47 -5.50
CA GLY A 120 8.42 0.72 -5.56
C GLY A 120 7.92 1.21 -4.18
N LEU A 121 8.59 0.87 -3.08
CA LEU A 121 8.16 1.19 -1.71
C LEU A 121 8.21 2.69 -1.44
N ARG A 122 9.24 3.37 -1.95
CA ARG A 122 9.33 4.83 -1.84
C ARG A 122 8.25 5.49 -2.69
N ARG A 123 8.03 5.00 -3.91
CA ARG A 123 6.93 5.49 -4.76
C ARG A 123 5.55 5.26 -4.13
N ALA A 124 5.31 4.09 -3.54
CA ALA A 124 4.06 3.77 -2.85
C ALA A 124 3.83 4.69 -1.65
N THR A 125 4.86 4.95 -0.86
CA THR A 125 4.80 5.88 0.28
C THR A 125 4.46 7.30 -0.17
N LEU A 126 5.12 7.79 -1.22
CA LEU A 126 4.79 9.11 -1.79
C LEU A 126 3.34 9.16 -2.30
N GLY A 127 2.86 8.09 -2.94
CA GLY A 127 1.47 7.98 -3.37
C GLY A 127 0.48 8.07 -2.22
N ILE A 128 0.76 7.41 -1.09
CA ILE A 128 -0.07 7.52 0.13
C ILE A 128 -0.08 8.96 0.64
N LEU A 129 1.10 9.57 0.79
CA LEU A 129 1.22 10.94 1.30
C LEU A 129 0.47 11.94 0.43
N ARG A 130 0.59 11.84 -0.89
CA ARG A 130 -0.13 12.71 -1.85
C ARG A 130 -1.65 12.55 -1.74
N THR A 131 -2.13 11.30 -1.62
CA THR A 131 -3.57 11.06 -1.43
C THR A 131 -4.05 11.62 -0.10
N ILE A 132 -3.29 11.47 0.98
CA ILE A 132 -3.63 12.03 2.29
C ILE A 132 -3.65 13.56 2.25
N THR A 133 -2.59 14.21 1.76
CA THR A 133 -2.51 15.68 1.75
C THR A 133 -3.52 16.29 0.79
N GLY A 134 -3.75 15.67 -0.37
CA GLY A 134 -4.71 16.14 -1.36
C GLY A 134 -6.17 15.96 -0.95
N ARG A 135 -6.52 14.90 -0.19
CA ARG A 135 -7.93 14.55 0.11
C ARG A 135 -8.33 14.68 1.57
N PHE A 136 -7.41 14.37 2.47
CA PHE A 136 -7.63 14.37 3.92
C PHE A 136 -6.75 15.43 4.61
N GLY A 137 -6.31 16.44 3.87
CA GLY A 137 -5.45 17.51 4.35
C GLY A 137 -6.11 18.40 5.43
N PRO A 138 -5.34 19.30 6.05
CA PRO A 138 -5.75 20.08 7.23
C PRO A 138 -6.99 20.97 7.01
N SER A 139 -7.39 21.24 5.77
CA SER A 139 -8.62 21.97 5.46
C SER A 139 -9.90 21.15 5.70
N GLY A 140 -9.80 19.83 5.89
CA GLY A 140 -10.93 18.93 6.21
C GLY A 140 -10.63 17.88 7.28
N ALA A 141 -9.38 17.73 7.71
CA ALA A 141 -9.01 16.84 8.81
C ALA A 141 -9.44 17.44 10.15
N ARG A 142 -10.51 16.87 10.74
CA ARG A 142 -10.62 16.80 12.19
C ARG A 142 -9.31 16.20 12.69
N ARG A 143 -8.55 16.96 13.51
CA ARG A 143 -7.21 16.60 14.00
C ARG A 143 -7.19 15.11 14.34
N LEU A 144 -6.29 14.35 13.72
CA LEU A 144 -5.92 13.02 14.22
C LEU A 144 -5.67 13.18 15.74
N PRO A 145 -6.19 12.27 16.59
CA PRO A 145 -5.95 12.34 18.01
C PRO A 145 -4.44 12.46 18.22
N ARG A 146 -4.00 13.56 18.86
CA ARG A 146 -2.62 13.67 19.27
C ARG A 146 -2.38 12.51 20.22
N GLU A 147 -1.36 11.70 19.97
CA GLU A 147 -0.85 10.79 21.00
C GLU A 147 -0.25 11.64 22.12
N GLU A 148 -1.11 12.10 23.02
CA GLU A 148 -0.72 12.58 24.34
C GLU A 148 -0.21 11.36 25.12
N GLY A 149 1.12 11.26 25.27
CA GLY A 149 1.68 10.27 26.18
C GLY A 149 3.05 9.70 25.88
N ARG A 150 3.75 10.08 24.79
CA ARG A 150 5.15 9.67 24.65
C ARG A 150 6.05 10.62 25.45
N PRO A 151 6.65 10.21 26.59
CA PRO A 151 7.59 11.07 27.29
C PRO A 151 8.74 11.38 26.34
N ARG A 152 8.94 12.68 26.06
CA ARG A 152 10.17 13.15 25.43
C ARG A 152 11.30 12.68 26.32
N ARG A 153 12.12 11.74 25.83
CA ARG A 153 13.41 11.45 26.45
C ARG A 153 14.22 12.73 26.37
N GLU A 154 14.22 13.45 27.47
CA GLU A 154 15.08 14.59 27.73
C GLU A 154 16.50 14.05 27.58
N ARG A 155 17.19 14.47 26.50
CA ARG A 155 18.63 14.28 26.43
C ARG A 155 19.18 15.20 27.49
N SER A 156 19.49 14.64 28.65
CA SER A 156 20.32 15.30 29.64
C SER A 156 21.60 15.74 28.93
N ARG A 157 21.71 17.05 28.73
CA ARG A 157 22.99 17.71 28.50
C ARG A 157 23.73 17.60 29.83
N GLY A 158 24.50 16.52 29.97
CA GLY A 158 25.54 16.44 30.98
C GLY A 158 26.67 17.36 30.57
N GLU A 159 26.74 18.48 31.27
CA GLU A 159 27.84 19.42 31.32
C GLU A 159 29.18 18.70 31.53
N GLY A 160 30.24 19.24 30.92
CA GLY A 160 31.54 18.61 30.87
C GLY A 160 32.23 18.54 32.22
N ASP A 161 33.06 17.52 32.39
CA ASP A 161 34.25 17.66 33.21
C ASP A 161 35.45 17.02 32.48
N GLY A 162 36.51 17.80 32.38
CA GLY A 162 37.66 17.51 31.55
C GLY A 162 38.67 16.64 32.28
N LEU A 163 39.04 15.50 31.68
CA LEU A 163 40.30 14.85 32.01
C LEU A 163 41.03 14.41 30.75
N ARG A 164 42.24 14.94 30.63
CA ARG A 164 43.26 14.66 29.62
C ARG A 164 43.63 13.17 29.69
N GLY A 165 43.82 12.55 28.54
CA GLY A 165 44.44 11.23 28.44
C GLY A 165 44.79 10.91 27.00
N ARG A 166 46.05 11.17 26.62
CA ARG A 166 46.64 10.69 25.36
C ARG A 166 46.54 9.15 25.32
N ALA A 167 46.08 8.60 24.21
CA ALA A 167 46.50 7.27 23.76
C ALA A 167 46.39 7.15 22.24
N THR A 168 47.50 6.72 21.67
CA THR A 168 47.86 6.57 20.28
C THR A 168 47.12 5.45 19.54
N SER A 169 46.92 5.67 18.24
CA SER A 169 46.81 4.69 17.14
C SER A 169 46.72 3.20 17.49
N ARG A 170 45.64 2.54 17.03
CA ARG A 170 45.72 1.21 16.42
C ARG A 170 44.51 0.92 15.54
N SER A 171 44.78 0.89 14.25
CA SER A 171 44.03 0.23 13.19
C SER A 171 43.80 -1.24 13.52
N LEU A 172 42.54 -1.68 13.56
CA LEU A 172 42.18 -3.08 13.32
C LEU A 172 40.86 -3.12 12.55
N GLY A 173 40.98 -3.38 11.25
CA GLY A 173 39.86 -3.74 10.40
C GLY A 173 39.18 -5.01 10.92
N ARG A 174 37.84 -4.99 10.90
CA ARG A 174 37.04 -6.21 11.03
C ARG A 174 36.43 -6.51 9.67
N GLU A 175 36.92 -7.57 9.07
CA GLU A 175 36.35 -8.22 7.90
C GLU A 175 34.90 -8.65 8.17
N VAL A 176 34.04 -8.48 7.18
CA VAL A 176 32.65 -9.00 7.18
C VAL A 176 32.66 -10.31 6.38
N PRO A 177 32.38 -11.48 6.98
CA PRO A 177 32.38 -12.74 6.25
C PRO A 177 31.16 -12.85 5.32
N GLY A 178 31.40 -13.33 4.09
CA GLY A 178 30.44 -13.45 3.02
C GLY A 178 29.24 -14.35 3.33
N ARG A 179 28.03 -13.87 3.01
CA ARG A 179 26.80 -14.67 3.04
C ARG A 179 26.61 -15.37 1.68
N ARG A 180 26.72 -16.70 1.72
CA ARG A 180 26.39 -17.61 0.62
C ARG A 180 24.92 -17.43 0.20
N ARG A 181 24.67 -17.34 -1.11
CA ARG A 181 23.32 -17.31 -1.71
C ARG A 181 22.61 -18.63 -1.46
N ALA A 182 21.50 -18.61 -0.73
CA ALA A 182 20.58 -19.75 -0.66
C ALA A 182 19.68 -19.76 -1.91
N ARG A 183 19.73 -20.85 -2.69
CA ARG A 183 18.77 -21.15 -3.76
C ARG A 183 17.45 -21.58 -3.11
N LEU A 184 16.33 -21.00 -3.54
CA LEU A 184 14.98 -21.47 -3.18
C LEU A 184 14.46 -22.44 -4.26
N PRO A 185 13.83 -23.57 -3.89
CA PRO A 185 13.22 -24.49 -4.84
C PRO A 185 11.83 -23.98 -5.27
N GLY A 186 11.52 -24.15 -6.55
CA GLY A 186 10.26 -23.77 -7.16
C GLY A 186 9.06 -24.47 -6.51
N ARG A 187 8.06 -23.70 -6.12
CA ARG A 187 6.72 -24.20 -5.78
C ARG A 187 5.72 -23.66 -6.79
N ARG A 188 5.14 -24.60 -7.55
CA ARG A 188 4.01 -24.39 -8.45
C ARG A 188 2.78 -24.05 -7.61
N SER A 189 2.24 -22.85 -7.76
CA SER A 189 1.01 -22.41 -7.10
C SER A 189 -0.21 -22.98 -7.83
N ARG A 190 -0.69 -24.15 -7.38
CA ARG A 190 -2.05 -24.63 -7.68
C ARG A 190 -2.97 -24.20 -6.54
N GLU A 191 -3.52 -22.98 -6.59
CA GLU A 191 -4.80 -22.67 -5.90
C GLU A 191 -5.29 -21.27 -6.30
N ALA A 192 -5.94 -21.16 -7.47
CA ALA A 192 -6.59 -19.93 -7.94
C ALA A 192 -8.12 -20.11 -8.08
N ALA A 193 -8.73 -20.94 -7.22
CA ALA A 193 -10.09 -21.45 -7.46
C ALA A 193 -11.16 -21.02 -6.43
N ARG A 194 -10.95 -19.98 -5.61
CA ARG A 194 -11.91 -19.61 -4.54
C ARG A 194 -12.52 -18.20 -4.64
N CYS A 195 -12.68 -17.66 -5.85
CA CYS A 195 -13.51 -16.46 -6.04
C CYS A 195 -14.79 -16.84 -6.83
N PRO A 196 -15.99 -16.86 -6.19
CA PRO A 196 -17.24 -17.22 -6.84
C PRO A 196 -17.61 -16.30 -8.02
N HIS A 197 -17.16 -15.05 -8.00
CA HIS A 197 -17.39 -14.07 -9.07
C HIS A 197 -16.44 -14.25 -10.27
N ALA A 198 -15.17 -14.59 -10.04
CA ALA A 198 -14.20 -14.87 -11.13
C ALA A 198 -14.64 -16.05 -12.01
N ARG A 199 -15.33 -17.05 -11.43
CA ARG A 199 -15.89 -18.20 -12.16
C ARG A 199 -17.01 -17.82 -13.13
N ARG A 200 -17.76 -16.75 -12.87
CA ARG A 200 -18.80 -16.25 -13.80
C ARG A 200 -18.19 -15.51 -14.99
N CYS A 201 -17.13 -14.74 -14.78
CA CYS A 201 -16.39 -14.09 -15.87
C CYS A 201 -15.75 -15.11 -16.83
N ALA A 202 -15.10 -16.16 -16.31
CA ALA A 202 -14.41 -17.15 -17.14
C ALA A 202 -15.34 -18.03 -17.99
N ARG A 203 -16.64 -18.11 -17.65
CA ARG A 203 -17.62 -18.96 -18.35
C ARG A 203 -18.39 -18.27 -19.47
N ARG A 204 -18.31 -16.94 -19.60
CA ARG A 204 -19.03 -16.19 -20.64
C ARG A 204 -18.19 -15.87 -21.89
N HIS A 205 -16.90 -16.19 -21.87
CA HIS A 205 -15.96 -15.98 -22.99
C HIS A 205 -15.29 -17.27 -23.47
N ARG A 206 -15.97 -18.42 -23.30
CA ARG A 206 -15.71 -19.65 -24.05
C ARG A 206 -16.96 -19.97 -24.86
#